data_AF-A0AAD6ESE1-F1
#
_entry.id   AF-A0AAD6ESE1-F1
#
_cell.length_a   1.000
_cell.length_b   1.000
_cell.length_c   1.000
_cell.angle_alpha   90.00
_cell.angle_beta   90.00
_cell.angle_gamma   90.00
#
_symmetry.space_group_name_H-M   'P 1'
#
loop_
_entity.id
_entity.type
_entity.pdbx_description
1 polymer ?
#
loop_
_entity_poly.entity_id
_entity_poly.type
_entity_poly.pdbx_seq_one_letter_code
_entity_poly.pdbx_strand_id
1 'polypeptide(L)'
;MTAIGFGIGLATYAAGLIVGGLNGTIPGVFNPVYVENIKKGIHRSHSGAYDKEGRFVLEKFEQVFTKFGKTKPNALTLPEIDQLIEGHKEPNDPLGPLSETVEWKLLYIAAKDKDGFLNKDTAIGAFDGSLWDKMAKQKSSPTN
;
A
#
# COMPACT_ATOMS: atom_id res chain seq x y z
N MET A 1 7.56 -7.25 -7.49
CA MET A 1 6.14 -7.14 -7.92
C MET A 1 5.70 -8.25 -8.87
N THR A 2 6.45 -8.61 -9.92
CA THR A 2 6.12 -9.77 -10.78
C THR A 2 6.11 -11.11 -10.03
N ALA A 3 7.03 -11.28 -9.07
CA ALA A 3 7.11 -12.42 -8.16
C ALA A 3 5.79 -12.67 -7.39
N ILE A 4 5.01 -11.63 -7.10
CA ILE A 4 3.75 -11.73 -6.33
C ILE A 4 2.48 -11.61 -7.20
N GLY A 5 2.61 -11.69 -8.54
CA GLY A 5 1.46 -11.80 -9.45
C GLY A 5 1.05 -10.52 -10.18
N PHE A 6 1.74 -9.40 -9.94
CA PHE A 6 1.50 -8.17 -10.70
C PHE A 6 2.10 -8.23 -12.10
N GLY A 7 1.33 -7.80 -13.11
CA GLY A 7 1.80 -7.69 -14.50
C GLY A 7 2.97 -6.72 -14.66
N ILE A 8 3.77 -6.91 -15.70
CA ILE A 8 5.00 -6.13 -15.96
C ILE A 8 4.71 -4.63 -16.05
N GLY A 9 3.59 -4.22 -16.68
CA GLY A 9 3.22 -2.80 -16.78
C GLY A 9 3.01 -2.12 -15.43
N LEU A 10 2.27 -2.78 -14.52
CA LEU A 10 2.02 -2.26 -13.17
C LEU A 10 3.29 -2.26 -12.31
N ALA A 11 4.12 -3.30 -12.46
CA ALA A 11 5.40 -3.38 -11.77
C ALA A 11 6.35 -2.24 -12.18
N THR A 12 6.45 -1.95 -13.48
CA THR A 12 7.27 -0.84 -14.00
C THR A 12 6.74 0.52 -13.56
N TYR A 13 5.42 0.72 -13.59
CA TYR A 13 4.81 1.97 -13.15
C TYR A 13 5.06 2.24 -11.66
N ALA A 14 4.79 1.28 -10.78
CA ALA A 14 5.01 1.43 -9.35
C ALA A 14 6.51 1.55 -8.99
N ALA A 15 7.40 0.84 -9.70
CA ALA A 15 8.84 1.04 -9.55
C ALA A 15 9.26 2.46 -9.94
N GLY A 16 8.68 3.01 -11.00
CA GLY A 16 8.92 4.39 -11.43
C GLY A 16 8.49 5.43 -10.40
N LEU A 17 7.36 5.23 -9.72
CA LEU A 17 6.91 6.10 -8.63
C LEU A 17 7.86 6.05 -7.42
N ILE A 18 8.26 4.85 -7.00
CA ILE A 18 9.18 4.66 -5.87
C ILE A 18 10.54 5.28 -6.16
N VAL A 19 11.14 4.97 -7.32
CA VAL A 19 12.43 5.53 -7.73
C VAL A 19 12.37 7.04 -7.91
N GLY A 20 11.30 7.54 -8.53
CA GLY A 20 11.10 8.98 -8.74
C GLY A 20 10.97 9.74 -7.42
N GLY A 21 10.18 9.23 -6.48
CA GLY A 21 10.00 9.82 -5.16
C GLY A 21 11.28 9.79 -4.29
N LEU A 22 12.07 8.72 -4.38
CA LEU A 22 13.29 8.57 -3.57
C LEU A 22 14.49 9.33 -4.16
N ASN A 23 14.66 9.30 -5.48
CA ASN A 23 15.87 9.80 -6.13
C ASN A 23 15.67 11.14 -6.88
N GLY A 24 14.43 11.61 -7.08
CA GLY A 24 14.15 12.82 -7.86
C GLY A 24 14.43 12.68 -9.37
N THR A 25 14.58 11.44 -9.85
CA THR A 25 14.94 11.11 -11.24
C THR A 25 13.79 10.41 -11.98
N ILE A 26 13.59 10.76 -13.25
CA ILE A 26 12.64 10.17 -14.21
C ILE A 26 12.85 8.64 -14.34
N PRO A 27 11.77 7.83 -14.55
CA PRO A 27 11.75 6.42 -14.17
C PRO A 27 12.49 5.52 -15.17
N GLY A 28 13.72 5.16 -14.83
CA GLY A 28 14.38 3.97 -15.36
C GLY A 28 14.27 2.82 -14.36
N VAL A 29 13.82 1.65 -14.81
CA VAL A 29 13.68 0.40 -14.02
C VAL A 29 15.01 -0.06 -13.38
N PHE A 30 16.14 0.52 -13.79
CA PHE A 30 17.49 0.17 -13.37
C PHE A 30 18.15 1.19 -12.44
N ASN A 31 17.45 2.24 -12.01
CA ASN A 31 18.04 3.18 -11.07
C ASN A 31 18.07 2.55 -9.67
N PRO A 32 19.24 2.39 -9.04
CA PRO A 32 19.32 1.85 -7.69
C PRO A 32 18.60 2.78 -6.70
N VAL A 33 17.89 2.18 -5.76
CA VAL A 33 17.38 2.89 -4.58
C VAL A 33 18.53 3.01 -3.60
N TYR A 34 18.93 4.24 -3.28
CA TYR A 34 19.97 4.48 -2.29
C TYR A 34 19.37 4.45 -0.87
N VAL A 35 20.00 3.72 0.05
CA VAL A 35 19.52 3.59 1.45
C VAL A 35 19.40 4.96 2.12
N GLU A 36 20.35 5.87 1.85
CA GLU A 36 20.33 7.25 2.32
C GLU A 36 19.11 8.07 1.87
N ASN A 37 18.47 7.67 0.76
CA ASN A 37 17.28 8.29 0.20
C ASN A 37 15.98 7.69 0.73
N ILE A 38 16.00 6.55 1.43
CA ILE A 38 14.79 5.90 1.98
C ILE A 38 13.99 6.86 2.85
N LYS A 39 14.67 7.73 3.61
CA LYS A 39 14.03 8.78 4.43
C LYS A 39 13.17 9.76 3.62
N LYS A 40 13.41 9.93 2.31
CA LYS A 40 12.61 10.79 1.42
C LYS A 40 11.30 10.13 1.02
N GLY A 41 11.23 8.79 1.07
CA GLY A 41 10.01 8.03 0.86
C GLY A 41 9.15 7.92 2.10
N ILE A 42 9.66 8.36 3.27
CA ILE A 42 8.86 8.51 4.48
C ILE A 42 8.01 9.76 4.31
N HIS A 43 6.87 9.62 3.63
CA HIS A 43 5.79 10.59 3.71
C HIS A 43 4.83 10.15 4.82
N ARG A 44 4.27 11.12 5.56
CA ARG A 44 3.25 10.80 6.56
C ARG A 44 2.06 10.17 5.83
N SER A 45 1.62 8.99 6.27
CA SER A 45 0.37 8.45 5.73
C SER A 45 -0.76 9.36 6.17
N HIS A 46 -1.63 9.75 5.24
CA HIS A 46 -2.82 10.52 5.56
C HIS A 46 -3.76 9.77 6.53
N SER A 47 -3.67 8.44 6.55
CA SER A 47 -4.35 7.60 7.55
C SER A 47 -3.83 7.75 8.99
N GLY A 48 -2.68 8.38 9.20
CA GLY A 48 -2.03 8.47 10.51
C GLY A 48 -1.40 7.16 10.98
N ALA A 49 -1.34 6.14 10.13
CA ALA A 49 -0.70 4.86 10.42
C ALA A 49 0.82 4.97 10.64
N TYR A 50 1.43 6.10 10.27
CA TYR A 50 2.80 6.44 10.62
C TYR A 50 2.85 7.75 11.41
N ASP A 51 3.57 7.75 12.53
CA ASP A 51 3.79 8.97 13.33
C ASP A 51 4.86 9.90 12.73
N LYS A 52 5.20 10.98 13.44
CA LYS A 52 6.17 11.98 12.96
C LYS A 52 7.58 11.42 12.85
N GLU A 53 7.84 10.34 13.57
CA GLU A 53 9.09 9.61 13.62
C GLU A 53 9.13 8.44 12.62
N GLY A 54 8.04 8.23 11.86
CA GLY A 54 7.93 7.16 10.87
C GLY A 54 7.66 5.77 11.46
N ARG A 55 7.21 5.70 12.71
CA ARG A 55 6.84 4.43 13.36
C ARG A 55 5.42 4.05 13.00
N PHE A 56 5.18 2.76 12.76
CA PHE A 56 3.84 2.24 12.52
C PHE A 56 2.99 2.31 13.80
N VAL A 57 1.84 2.98 13.73
CA VAL A 57 0.88 3.12 14.83
C VAL A 57 -0.33 2.24 14.54
N LEU A 58 -0.29 1.02 15.08
CA LEU A 58 -1.32 0.01 14.86
C LEU A 58 -2.72 0.55 15.18
N GLU A 59 -2.90 1.25 16.31
CA GLU A 59 -4.20 1.79 16.72
C GLU A 59 -4.82 2.72 15.65
N LYS A 60 -4.00 3.59 15.03
CA LYS A 60 -4.46 4.49 13.96
C LYS A 60 -4.81 3.73 12.69
N PHE A 61 -4.03 2.70 12.39
CA PHE A 61 -4.33 1.80 11.28
C PHE A 61 -5.64 1.04 11.51
N GLU A 62 -5.90 0.53 12.72
CA GLU A 62 -7.16 -0.17 13.01
C GLU A 62 -8.37 0.78 12.93
N GLN A 63 -8.21 2.03 13.35
CA GLN A 63 -9.24 3.07 13.26
C GLN A 63 -9.72 3.30 11.82
N VAL A 64 -8.87 3.08 10.81
CA VAL A 64 -9.27 3.11 9.39
C VAL A 64 -10.38 2.09 9.11
N PHE A 65 -10.19 0.85 9.53
CA PHE A 65 -11.15 -0.22 9.27
C PHE A 65 -12.44 -0.02 10.07
N THR A 66 -12.35 0.53 11.28
CA THR A 66 -13.53 0.91 12.07
C THR A 66 -14.32 2.05 11.40
N LYS A 67 -13.63 3.04 10.82
CA LYS A 67 -14.27 4.23 10.22
C LYS A 67 -14.84 3.98 8.83
N PHE A 68 -14.14 3.22 8.00
CA PHE A 68 -14.49 3.04 6.58
C PHE A 68 -15.06 1.66 6.25
N GLY A 69 -14.82 0.62 7.06
CA GLY A 69 -15.34 -0.73 6.86
C GLY A 69 -16.79 -0.89 7.28
N LYS A 70 -17.71 -0.32 6.50
CA LYS A 70 -19.16 -0.27 6.78
C LYS A 70 -19.87 -1.56 6.38
N THR A 71 -19.36 -2.25 5.36
CA THR A 71 -19.95 -3.45 4.77
C THR A 71 -19.67 -4.67 5.63
N LYS A 72 -18.45 -4.78 6.15
CA LYS A 72 -18.01 -5.88 7.00
C LYS A 72 -17.03 -5.38 8.06
N PRO A 73 -17.22 -5.73 9.35
CA PRO A 73 -16.25 -5.38 10.39
C PRO A 73 -14.85 -5.86 10.03
N ASN A 74 -13.85 -5.00 10.27
CA ASN A 74 -12.43 -5.29 10.02
C ASN A 74 -12.10 -5.65 8.55
N ALA A 75 -12.88 -5.17 7.59
CA ALA A 75 -12.54 -5.32 6.18
C ALA A 75 -12.98 -4.10 5.36
N LEU A 76 -12.31 -3.91 4.22
CA LEU A 76 -12.61 -2.84 3.27
C LEU A 76 -12.91 -3.41 1.88
N THR A 77 -13.94 -2.88 1.26
CA THR A 77 -14.24 -3.06 -0.17
C THR A 77 -13.58 -1.94 -0.99
N LEU A 78 -13.47 -2.12 -2.31
CA LEU A 78 -12.92 -1.08 -3.19
C LEU A 78 -13.67 0.28 -3.07
N PRO A 79 -15.02 0.33 -3.02
CA PRO A 79 -15.73 1.58 -2.80
C PRO A 79 -15.45 2.24 -1.44
N GLU A 80 -15.20 1.46 -0.40
CA GLU A 80 -14.83 1.97 0.93
C GLU A 80 -13.40 2.50 0.95
N ILE A 81 -12.51 1.92 0.14
CA ILE A 81 -11.18 2.46 -0.11
C ILE A 81 -11.26 3.78 -0.87
N ASP A 82 -12.13 3.91 -1.87
CA ASP A 82 -12.36 5.19 -2.55
C ASP A 82 -12.88 6.26 -1.57
N GLN A 83 -13.77 5.89 -0.65
CA GLN A 83 -14.23 6.78 0.43
C GLN A 83 -13.11 7.16 1.41
N LEU A 84 -12.19 6.23 1.71
CA LEU A 84 -11.01 6.51 2.52
C LEU A 84 -10.11 7.55 1.85
N ILE A 85 -9.78 7.35 0.57
CA ILE A 85 -8.92 8.26 -0.19
C ILE A 85 -9.57 9.64 -0.26
N GLU A 86 -10.88 9.71 -0.51
CA GLU A 86 -11.61 10.99 -0.51
C GLU A 86 -11.60 11.67 0.86
N GLY A 87 -11.81 10.91 1.93
CA GLY A 87 -11.86 11.41 3.30
C GLY A 87 -10.53 11.89 3.86
N HIS A 88 -9.42 11.59 3.18
CA HIS A 88 -8.06 11.96 3.56
C HIS A 88 -7.46 13.06 2.68
N LYS A 89 -8.17 13.54 1.64
CA LYS A 89 -7.69 14.64 0.81
C LYS A 89 -7.51 15.92 1.63
N GLU A 90 -6.30 16.46 1.62
CA GLU A 90 -6.00 17.78 2.19
C GLU A 90 -5.92 18.84 1.09
N PRO A 91 -6.58 20.02 1.23
CA PRO A 91 -6.58 21.07 0.21
C PRO A 91 -5.19 21.60 -0.17
N ASN A 92 -4.22 21.46 0.72
CA ASN A 92 -2.86 21.96 0.55
C ASN A 92 -1.86 20.86 0.11
N ASP A 93 -2.34 19.64 -0.17
CA ASP A 93 -1.53 18.53 -0.69
C ASP A 93 -2.11 17.97 -2.00
N PRO A 94 -1.73 18.52 -3.17
CA PRO A 94 -2.23 18.06 -4.45
C PRO A 94 -1.67 16.70 -4.90
N LEU A 95 -0.59 16.20 -4.27
CA LEU A 95 0.01 14.89 -4.61
C LEU A 95 -0.40 13.79 -3.62
N GLY A 96 -0.83 14.15 -2.41
CA GLY A 96 -1.31 13.25 -1.38
C GLY A 96 -2.36 12.24 -1.85
N PRO A 97 -3.42 12.67 -2.55
CA PRO A 97 -4.44 11.76 -3.06
C PRO A 97 -3.92 10.76 -4.08
N LEU A 98 -2.91 11.12 -4.89
CA LEU A 98 -2.28 10.21 -5.86
C LEU A 98 -1.47 9.13 -5.15
N SER A 99 -0.66 9.50 -4.15
CA SER A 99 0.13 8.53 -3.39
C SER A 99 -0.78 7.56 -2.64
N GLU A 100 -1.78 8.08 -1.94
CA GLU A 100 -2.70 7.27 -1.14
C GLU A 100 -3.57 6.35 -2.01
N THR A 101 -3.95 6.81 -3.21
CA THR A 101 -4.64 5.96 -4.21
C THR A 101 -3.77 4.77 -4.60
N VAL A 102 -2.49 5.01 -4.89
CA VAL A 102 -1.56 3.96 -5.30
C VAL A 102 -1.38 2.96 -4.15
N GLU A 103 -1.14 3.42 -2.93
CA GLU A 103 -0.92 2.57 -1.76
C GLU A 103 -2.12 1.64 -1.49
N TRP A 104 -3.32 2.21 -1.30
CA TRP A 104 -4.48 1.41 -0.88
C TRP A 104 -5.06 0.56 -2.01
N LYS A 105 -5.07 1.05 -3.26
CA LYS A 105 -5.59 0.26 -4.39
C LYS A 105 -4.65 -0.87 -4.77
N LEU A 106 -3.33 -0.64 -4.75
CA LEU A 106 -2.38 -1.73 -4.97
C LEU A 106 -2.48 -2.80 -3.88
N LEU A 107 -2.58 -2.39 -2.61
CA LEU A 107 -2.78 -3.32 -1.50
C LEU A 107 -4.07 -4.13 -1.68
N TYR A 108 -5.17 -3.48 -2.05
CA TYR A 108 -6.43 -4.17 -2.34
C TYR A 108 -6.29 -5.19 -3.48
N ILE A 109 -5.66 -4.82 -4.59
CA ILE A 109 -5.45 -5.73 -5.72
C ILE A 109 -4.55 -6.91 -5.31
N ALA A 110 -3.54 -6.67 -4.48
CA ALA A 110 -2.62 -7.71 -4.00
C ALA A 110 -3.31 -8.72 -3.07
N ALA A 111 -4.17 -8.22 -2.18
CA ALA A 111 -4.46 -8.89 -0.91
C ALA A 111 -5.95 -9.05 -0.60
N LYS A 112 -6.86 -8.61 -1.48
CA LYS A 112 -8.29 -8.89 -1.34
C LYS A 112 -8.54 -10.40 -1.36
N ASP A 113 -9.50 -10.84 -0.57
CA ASP A 113 -9.99 -12.20 -0.63
C ASP A 113 -10.86 -12.45 -1.87
N LYS A 114 -11.27 -13.71 -2.05
CA LYS A 114 -12.14 -14.15 -3.15
C LYS A 114 -13.50 -13.45 -3.18
N ASP A 115 -13.95 -12.94 -2.02
CA ASP A 115 -15.25 -12.30 -1.85
C ASP A 115 -15.15 -10.77 -2.03
N GLY A 116 -13.95 -10.24 -2.33
CA GLY A 116 -13.72 -8.83 -2.62
C GLY A 116 -13.42 -7.97 -1.39
N PHE A 117 -12.97 -8.58 -0.29
CA PHE A 117 -12.66 -7.87 0.94
C PHE A 117 -11.16 -7.84 1.21
N LEU A 118 -10.62 -6.66 1.47
CA LEU A 118 -9.31 -6.50 2.09
C LEU A 118 -9.48 -6.61 3.61
N ASN A 119 -9.13 -7.77 4.17
CA ASN A 119 -9.21 -8.00 5.61
C ASN A 119 -8.08 -7.25 6.34
N LYS A 120 -8.41 -6.67 7.50
CA LYS A 120 -7.48 -5.87 8.32
C LYS A 120 -6.18 -6.61 8.63
N ASP A 121 -6.27 -7.87 9.05
CA ASP A 121 -5.08 -8.66 9.43
C ASP A 121 -4.16 -8.90 8.22
N THR A 122 -4.74 -9.11 7.04
CA THR A 122 -3.98 -9.22 5.79
C THR A 122 -3.31 -7.89 5.44
N ALA A 123 -4.01 -6.78 5.66
CA ALA A 123 -3.47 -5.45 5.43
C ALA A 123 -2.34 -5.12 6.42
N ILE A 124 -2.44 -5.48 7.71
CA ILE A 124 -1.35 -5.42 8.70
C ILE A 124 -0.15 -6.24 8.23
N GLY A 125 -0.41 -7.42 7.65
CA GLY A 125 0.62 -8.28 7.08
C GLY A 125 1.46 -7.62 5.98
N ALA A 126 0.95 -6.58 5.32
CA ALA A 126 1.72 -5.81 4.35
C ALA A 126 2.80 -4.93 5.02
N PHE A 127 2.56 -4.50 6.26
CA PHE A 127 3.45 -3.65 7.05
C PHE A 127 4.50 -4.46 7.81
N ASP A 128 4.15 -5.63 8.35
CA ASP A 128 5.10 -6.50 9.06
C ASP A 128 5.87 -7.47 8.14
N GLY A 129 5.50 -7.52 6.85
CA GLY A 129 6.13 -8.35 5.82
C GLY A 129 5.53 -9.77 5.67
N SER A 130 4.70 -10.21 6.61
CA SER A 130 4.14 -11.57 6.63
C SER A 130 3.20 -11.86 5.45
N LEU A 131 2.55 -10.85 4.89
CA LEU A 131 1.73 -10.97 3.67
C LEU A 131 2.60 -11.42 2.48
N TRP A 132 3.72 -10.74 2.28
CA TRP A 132 4.58 -10.97 1.12
C TRP A 132 5.26 -12.34 1.20
N ASP A 133 5.67 -12.75 2.40
CA ASP A 133 6.18 -14.10 2.65
C ASP A 133 5.14 -15.18 2.36
N LYS A 134 3.89 -14.96 2.77
CA LYS A 134 2.77 -15.88 2.45
C LYS A 134 2.54 -15.97 0.95
N MET A 135 2.49 -14.84 0.25
CA MET A 135 2.29 -14.81 -1.21
C MET A 135 3.44 -15.49 -1.97
N ALA A 136 4.69 -15.27 -1.54
CA ALA A 136 5.86 -15.91 -2.14
C ALA A 136 5.82 -17.44 -1.96
N LYS A 137 5.48 -17.92 -0.76
CA LYS A 137 5.34 -19.36 -0.46
C LYS A 137 4.20 -20.02 -1.22
N GLN A 138 3.05 -19.35 -1.37
CA GLN A 138 1.93 -19.86 -2.16
C GLN A 138 2.31 -20.05 -3.63
N LYS A 139 3.14 -19.16 -4.18
CA LYS A 139 3.58 -19.24 -5.58
C LYS A 139 4.72 -20.24 -5.82
N SER A 140 5.56 -20.48 -4.82
CA SER A 140 6.61 -21.51 -4.86
C SER A 140 6.08 -22.92 -4.58
N SER A 141 4.87 -23.04 -4.06
CA SER A 141 4.22 -24.33 -3.82
C SER A 141 3.57 -24.80 -5.13
N PRO A 142 3.99 -25.93 -5.71
CA PRO A 142 3.31 -26.48 -6.88
C PRO A 142 1.88 -26.82 -6.49
N THR A 143 0.90 -26.31 -7.21
CA THR A 143 -0.46 -26.88 -7.21
C THR A 143 -0.35 -28.33 -7.70
N ASN A 144 -0.56 -29.29 -6.81
CA ASN A 144 -0.88 -30.68 -7.17
C ASN A 144 -2.25 -30.75 -7.84
#